data_AF-A0A7X6ZML4-F1
#
_entry.id   AF-A0A7X6ZML4-F1
#
_cell.length_a   1.000
_cell.length_b   1.000
_cell.length_c   1.000
_cell.angle_alpha   90.00
_cell.angle_beta   90.00
_cell.angle_gamma   90.00
#
_symmetry.space_group_name_H-M   'P 1'
#
loop_
_entity.id
_entity.type
_entity.pdbx_description
1 polymer ?
#
loop_
_entity_poly.entity_id
_entity_poly.type
_entity_poly.pdbx_seq_one_letter_code
_entity_poly.pdbx_strand_id
1 'polypeptide(L)'
;HGGYQNLLSYQRAEVVYDATVRFCQAVFSKYDRMVDQMVQAARSGKQNIVEGSMASGTSREMELKLTNVARASLEELLADYRDFLRQRGAEEWDKNSREALYVRRLAAGKIVPPKEKKAASGKKQSPLSPMSPMSSKSPRDRVVTYEDFRCFEDRTPEVRANIIISLIKQTNYLLDRQIRKLEEIFLKEGGLRERMTRSLGRLQLAPSLPLRVKLGATCFSAAYLPGADSGPRPAPSRPRGARRDWGRASRRSAVWSLNPRTFFLQPPE
;
A
#
# COMPACT_ATOMS: atom_id res chain seq x y z
N HIS A 1 4.97 17.22 -9.26
CA HIS A 1 5.07 16.05 -8.35
C HIS A 1 4.13 16.31 -7.17
N GLY A 2 3.52 15.29 -6.56
CA GLY A 2 2.57 15.49 -5.45
C GLY A 2 1.08 15.43 -5.78
N GLY A 3 0.70 14.84 -6.92
CA GLY A 3 -0.69 14.54 -7.27
C GLY A 3 -1.17 13.16 -6.80
N TYR A 4 -0.65 12.68 -5.66
CA TYR A 4 -0.92 11.32 -5.17
C TYR A 4 -2.41 11.09 -4.89
N GLN A 5 -3.17 12.15 -4.59
CA GLN A 5 -4.61 12.12 -4.36
C GLN A 5 -5.38 11.61 -5.60
N ASN A 6 -4.80 11.76 -6.79
CA ASN A 6 -5.39 11.29 -8.04
C ASN A 6 -4.98 9.84 -8.37
N LEU A 7 -4.06 9.24 -7.61
CA LEU A 7 -3.66 7.85 -7.83
C LEU A 7 -4.77 6.93 -7.34
N LEU A 8 -5.25 6.09 -8.24
CA LEU A 8 -6.23 5.05 -7.94
C LEU A 8 -5.73 4.04 -6.88
N SER A 9 -4.41 3.84 -6.79
CA SER A 9 -3.76 3.03 -5.75
C SER A 9 -3.86 3.73 -4.38
N TYR A 10 -3.61 5.04 -4.31
CA TYR A 10 -3.76 5.83 -3.08
C TYR A 10 -5.21 5.85 -2.59
N GLN A 11 -6.16 6.19 -3.46
CA GLN A 11 -7.58 6.28 -3.07
C GLN A 11 -8.09 4.96 -2.49
N ARG A 12 -7.72 3.82 -3.10
CA ARG A 12 -8.10 2.50 -2.56
C ARG A 12 -7.35 2.16 -1.28
N ALA A 13 -6.07 2.50 -1.17
CA ALA A 13 -5.30 2.30 0.07
C ALA A 13 -5.86 3.12 1.24
N GLU A 14 -6.39 4.32 0.96
CA GLU A 14 -7.09 5.15 1.94
C GLU A 14 -8.38 4.49 2.44
N VAL A 15 -9.22 3.99 1.52
CA VAL A 15 -10.42 3.22 1.89
C VAL A 15 -10.04 1.97 2.71
N VAL A 16 -8.99 1.25 2.32
CA VAL A 16 -8.49 0.09 3.07
C VAL A 16 -8.08 0.50 4.49
N TYR A 17 -7.32 1.58 4.63
CA TYR A 17 -6.90 2.08 5.94
C TYR A 17 -8.08 2.40 6.84
N ASP A 18 -9.03 3.19 6.36
CA ASP A 18 -10.21 3.58 7.15
C ASP A 18 -11.08 2.36 7.51
N ALA A 19 -11.27 1.44 6.54
CA ALA A 19 -11.99 0.20 6.77
C ALA A 19 -11.31 -0.69 7.81
N THR A 20 -9.97 -0.77 7.80
CA THR A 20 -9.20 -1.53 8.79
C THR A 20 -9.32 -0.93 10.17
N VAL A 21 -9.22 0.39 10.32
CA VAL A 21 -9.41 1.06 11.61
C VAL A 21 -10.80 0.75 12.18
N ARG A 22 -11.85 0.87 11.37
CA ARG A 22 -13.23 0.59 11.77
C ARG A 22 -13.50 -0.89 12.04
N PHE A 23 -12.87 -1.78 11.28
CA PHE A 23 -12.91 -3.21 11.51
C PHE A 23 -12.30 -3.54 12.87
N CYS A 24 -11.08 -3.07 13.13
CA CYS A 24 -10.38 -3.37 14.37
C CYS A 24 -11.11 -2.84 15.60
N GLN A 25 -11.65 -1.61 15.53
CA GLN A 25 -12.46 -1.02 16.60
C GLN A 25 -13.72 -1.83 16.93
N ALA A 26 -14.32 -2.49 15.95
CA ALA A 26 -15.56 -3.24 16.13
C ALA A 26 -15.34 -4.71 16.53
N VAL A 27 -14.19 -5.28 16.16
CA VAL A 27 -13.95 -6.74 16.25
C VAL A 27 -13.02 -7.12 17.40
N PHE A 28 -12.05 -6.27 17.74
CA PHE A 28 -11.04 -6.56 18.76
C PHE A 28 -11.20 -5.67 19.98
N SER A 29 -10.63 -6.13 21.10
CA SER A 29 -10.49 -5.29 22.28
C SER A 29 -9.46 -4.18 22.05
N LYS A 30 -9.60 -3.05 22.76
CA LYS A 30 -8.77 -1.85 22.59
C LYS A 30 -7.25 -2.08 22.73
N TYR A 31 -6.84 -3.12 23.46
CA TYR A 31 -5.43 -3.40 23.77
C TYR A 31 -4.90 -4.66 23.09
N ASP A 32 -5.63 -5.17 22.10
CA ASP A 32 -5.17 -6.32 21.33
C ASP A 32 -4.00 -5.89 20.41
N ARG A 33 -2.85 -6.55 20.56
CA ARG A 33 -1.66 -6.30 19.74
C ARG A 33 -1.94 -6.43 18.24
N MET A 34 -2.92 -7.27 17.89
CA MET A 34 -3.34 -7.46 16.51
C MET A 34 -3.91 -6.17 15.89
N VAL A 35 -4.56 -5.31 16.70
CA VAL A 35 -5.06 -4.00 16.24
C VAL A 35 -3.90 -3.13 15.76
N ASP A 36 -2.83 -3.03 16.57
CA ASP A 36 -1.67 -2.21 16.23
C ASP A 36 -0.98 -2.72 14.96
N GLN A 37 -0.84 -4.04 14.81
CA GLN A 37 -0.22 -4.66 13.63
C GLN A 37 -1.01 -4.38 12.36
N MET A 38 -2.32 -4.65 12.36
CA MET A 38 -3.17 -4.45 11.18
C MET A 38 -3.27 -2.96 10.81
N VAL A 39 -3.47 -2.07 11.79
CA VAL A 39 -3.58 -0.64 11.54
C VAL A 39 -2.26 -0.06 11.05
N GLN A 40 -1.12 -0.53 11.58
CA GLN A 40 0.20 -0.10 11.12
C GLN A 40 0.46 -0.58 9.69
N ALA A 41 0.16 -1.83 9.36
CA ALA A 41 0.34 -2.37 8.02
C ALA A 41 -0.48 -1.58 6.99
N ALA A 42 -1.75 -1.31 7.30
CA ALA A 42 -2.62 -0.48 6.47
C ALA A 42 -2.08 0.96 6.31
N ARG A 43 -1.62 1.58 7.41
CA ARG A 43 -1.04 2.93 7.41
C ARG A 43 0.23 2.97 6.56
N SER A 44 1.12 2.01 6.76
CA SER A 44 2.39 1.87 6.02
C SER A 44 2.13 1.72 4.53
N GLY A 45 1.17 0.88 4.14
CA GLY A 45 0.74 0.72 2.75
C GLY A 45 0.36 2.06 2.11
N LYS A 46 -0.53 2.82 2.75
CA LYS A 46 -0.95 4.14 2.26
C LYS A 46 0.19 5.16 2.23
N GLN A 47 0.97 5.24 3.31
CA GLN A 47 2.01 6.26 3.50
C GLN A 47 3.13 6.13 2.47
N ASN A 48 3.58 4.90 2.19
CA ASN A 48 4.62 4.65 1.19
C ASN A 48 4.18 5.04 -0.23
N ILE A 49 2.88 4.97 -0.57
CA ILE A 49 2.36 5.48 -1.85
C ILE A 49 2.51 7.00 -1.92
N VAL A 50 2.19 7.71 -0.83
CA VAL A 50 2.34 9.17 -0.74
C VAL A 50 3.81 9.56 -0.91
N GLU A 51 4.69 8.96 -0.11
CA GLU A 51 6.12 9.24 -0.14
C GLU A 51 6.74 8.90 -1.51
N GLY A 52 6.37 7.75 -2.10
CA GLY A 52 6.82 7.35 -3.42
C GLY A 52 6.40 8.35 -4.50
N SER A 53 5.15 8.80 -4.46
CA SER A 53 4.65 9.81 -5.39
C SER A 53 5.33 11.17 -5.23
N MET A 54 5.66 11.58 -4.00
CA MET A 54 6.42 12.80 -3.75
C MET A 54 7.87 12.68 -4.26
N ALA A 55 8.50 11.51 -4.06
CA ALA A 55 9.85 11.22 -4.51
C ALA A 55 9.97 11.06 -6.03
N SER A 56 8.88 10.73 -6.75
CA SER A 56 8.88 10.55 -8.22
C SER A 56 9.51 11.70 -9.01
N GLY A 57 9.43 12.92 -8.46
CA GLY A 57 10.03 14.10 -9.07
C GLY A 57 11.54 14.23 -8.96
N THR A 58 12.14 13.53 -8.00
CA THR A 58 13.56 13.67 -7.67
C THR A 58 14.31 12.34 -7.84
N SER A 59 13.67 11.21 -7.52
CA SER A 59 14.26 9.88 -7.61
C SER A 59 13.24 8.81 -7.96
N ARG A 60 13.35 8.28 -9.18
CA ARG A 60 12.59 7.11 -9.64
C ARG A 60 12.94 5.83 -8.90
N GLU A 61 14.20 5.69 -8.47
CA GLU A 61 14.63 4.55 -7.65
C GLU A 61 13.88 4.55 -6.31
N MET A 62 13.75 5.72 -5.68
CA MET A 62 13.02 5.87 -4.43
C MET A 62 11.51 5.62 -4.63
N GLU A 63 10.92 6.14 -5.71
CA GLU A 63 9.54 5.86 -6.08
C GLU A 63 9.28 4.35 -6.22
N LEU A 64 10.14 3.63 -6.95
CA LEU A 64 10.03 2.19 -7.13
C LEU A 64 10.17 1.44 -5.79
N LYS A 65 11.17 1.80 -4.97
CA LYS A 65 11.38 1.16 -3.65
C LYS A 65 10.18 1.35 -2.73
N LEU A 66 9.70 2.60 -2.58
CA LEU A 66 8.56 2.89 -1.71
C LEU A 66 7.27 2.23 -2.23
N THR A 67 7.07 2.19 -3.55
CA THR A 67 5.91 1.48 -4.12
C THR A 67 5.96 -0.03 -3.82
N ASN A 68 7.15 -0.64 -3.85
CA ASN A 68 7.34 -2.04 -3.44
C ASN A 68 7.06 -2.26 -1.95
N VAL A 69 7.51 -1.35 -1.08
CA VAL A 69 7.20 -1.40 0.37
C VAL A 69 5.70 -1.26 0.60
N ALA A 70 5.02 -0.34 -0.10
CA ALA A 70 3.56 -0.21 -0.02
C ALA A 70 2.83 -1.51 -0.35
N ARG A 71 3.25 -2.19 -1.44
CA ARG A 71 2.70 -3.51 -1.79
C ARG A 71 2.95 -4.48 -0.63
N ALA A 72 4.19 -4.61 -0.16
CA ALA A 72 4.53 -5.56 0.89
C ALA A 72 3.67 -5.37 2.15
N SER A 73 3.50 -4.13 2.63
CA SER A 73 2.66 -3.83 3.79
C SER A 73 1.18 -4.21 3.58
N LEU A 74 0.64 -4.07 2.37
CA LEU A 74 -0.73 -4.52 2.08
C LEU A 74 -0.84 -6.05 1.95
N GLU A 75 0.23 -6.75 1.59
CA GLU A 75 0.27 -8.21 1.60
C GLU A 75 0.33 -8.77 3.04
N GLU A 76 1.06 -8.10 3.94
CA GLU A 76 1.02 -8.40 5.38
C GLU A 76 -0.41 -8.25 5.93
N LEU A 77 -1.05 -7.11 5.65
CA LEU A 77 -2.45 -6.89 6.03
C LEU A 77 -3.41 -7.94 5.44
N LEU A 78 -3.18 -8.35 4.19
CA LEU A 78 -3.97 -9.41 3.56
C LEU A 78 -3.84 -10.75 4.31
N ALA A 79 -2.63 -11.09 4.75
CA ALA A 79 -2.39 -12.28 5.55
C ALA A 79 -3.13 -12.21 6.89
N ASP A 80 -3.13 -11.05 7.57
CA ASP A 80 -3.87 -10.87 8.83
C ASP A 80 -5.38 -11.11 8.67
N TYR A 81 -6.00 -10.61 7.59
CA TYR A 81 -7.42 -10.87 7.33
C TYR A 81 -7.71 -12.34 6.97
N ARG A 82 -6.79 -13.00 6.27
CA ARG A 82 -6.92 -14.44 5.97
C ARG A 82 -6.81 -15.27 7.22
N ASP A 83 -5.89 -14.94 8.11
CA ASP A 83 -5.76 -15.59 9.40
C ASP A 83 -6.99 -15.36 10.27
N PHE A 84 -7.54 -14.15 10.25
CA PHE A 84 -8.82 -13.85 10.92
C PHE A 84 -9.96 -14.76 10.43
N LEU A 85 -10.13 -14.91 9.11
CA LEU A 85 -11.16 -15.81 8.54
C LEU A 85 -10.90 -17.26 8.90
N ARG A 86 -9.65 -17.73 8.73
CA ARG A 86 -9.23 -19.11 9.00
C ARG A 86 -9.47 -19.50 10.46
N GLN A 87 -9.12 -18.63 11.41
CA GLN A 87 -9.30 -18.88 12.84
C GLN A 87 -10.79 -18.98 13.24
N ARG A 88 -11.69 -18.43 12.44
CA ARG A 88 -13.14 -18.45 12.65
C ARG A 88 -13.88 -19.47 11.79
N GLY A 89 -13.15 -20.29 11.01
CA GLY A 89 -13.76 -21.26 10.10
C GLY A 89 -14.55 -20.63 8.95
N ALA A 90 -14.27 -19.37 8.62
CA ALA A 90 -14.93 -18.66 7.53
C ALA A 90 -14.14 -18.79 6.23
N GLU A 91 -14.84 -18.91 5.10
CA GLU A 91 -14.22 -18.99 3.77
C GLU A 91 -13.89 -17.60 3.22
N GLU A 92 -12.74 -17.50 2.55
CA GLU A 92 -12.42 -16.35 1.69
C GLU A 92 -13.28 -16.43 0.42
N TRP A 93 -13.87 -15.30 0.01
CA TRP A 93 -14.67 -15.23 -1.21
C TRP A 93 -13.84 -15.54 -2.45
N ASP A 94 -14.41 -16.33 -3.36
CA ASP A 94 -13.84 -16.54 -4.68
C ASP A 94 -13.73 -15.22 -5.45
N LYS A 95 -12.67 -15.09 -6.25
CA LYS A 95 -12.41 -13.90 -7.07
C LYS A 95 -13.48 -13.65 -8.14
N ASN A 96 -14.47 -14.52 -8.34
CA ASN A 96 -15.58 -14.31 -9.26
C ASN A 96 -16.94 -14.40 -8.55
N SER A 97 -16.96 -14.45 -7.22
CA SER A 97 -18.21 -14.42 -6.47
C SER A 97 -18.98 -13.12 -6.73
N ARG A 98 -20.31 -13.19 -6.61
CA ARG A 98 -21.20 -12.06 -6.83
C ARG A 98 -20.84 -10.90 -5.90
N GLU A 99 -20.50 -11.21 -4.66
CA GLU A 99 -20.13 -10.29 -3.59
C GLU A 99 -18.80 -9.61 -3.88
N ALA A 100 -17.76 -10.40 -4.23
CA ALA A 100 -16.44 -9.86 -4.56
C ALA A 100 -16.50 -8.98 -5.83
N LEU A 101 -17.35 -9.32 -6.80
CA LEU A 101 -17.58 -8.52 -8.00
C LEU A 101 -18.33 -7.22 -7.68
N TYR A 102 -19.31 -7.27 -6.78
CA TYR A 102 -20.02 -6.08 -6.31
C TYR A 102 -19.05 -5.09 -5.66
N VAL A 103 -18.23 -5.55 -4.71
CA VAL A 103 -17.23 -4.72 -4.02
C VAL A 103 -16.23 -4.11 -5.01
N ARG A 104 -15.80 -4.88 -6.01
CA ARG A 104 -14.93 -4.38 -7.10
C ARG A 104 -15.57 -3.28 -7.93
N ARG A 105 -16.85 -3.43 -8.27
CA ARG A 105 -17.57 -2.41 -9.02
C ARG A 105 -17.76 -1.13 -8.19
N LEU A 106 -18.05 -1.27 -6.90
CA LEU A 106 -18.21 -0.15 -5.98
C LEU A 106 -16.89 0.61 -5.80
N ALA A 107 -15.80 -0.10 -5.52
CA ALA A 107 -14.45 0.46 -5.40
C ALA A 107 -13.93 1.09 -6.71
N ALA A 108 -14.51 0.74 -7.85
CA ALA A 108 -14.21 1.33 -9.15
C ALA A 108 -15.15 2.50 -9.52
N GLY A 109 -16.05 2.92 -8.63
CA GLY A 109 -17.04 3.97 -8.87
C GLY A 109 -18.14 3.58 -9.87
N LYS A 110 -18.14 2.35 -10.38
CA LYS A 110 -19.07 1.91 -11.43
C LYS A 110 -20.50 1.76 -10.95
N ILE A 111 -20.68 1.62 -9.63
CA ILE A 111 -21.99 1.53 -8.97
C ILE A 111 -21.99 2.48 -7.77
N VAL A 112 -23.17 3.02 -7.47
CA VAL A 112 -23.42 3.84 -6.29
C VAL A 112 -23.97 2.93 -5.19
N PRO A 113 -23.51 3.04 -3.94
CA PRO A 113 -24.07 2.25 -2.85
C PRO A 113 -25.55 2.62 -2.64
N PRO A 114 -26.40 1.68 -2.19
CA PRO A 114 -27.78 1.99 -1.85
C PRO A 114 -27.83 3.11 -0.81
N LYS A 115 -28.63 4.15 -1.05
CA LYS A 115 -28.84 5.19 -0.04
C LYS A 115 -29.57 4.57 1.15
N GLU A 116 -29.04 4.74 2.35
CA GLU A 116 -29.75 4.39 3.58
C GLU A 116 -31.10 5.12 3.61
N LYS A 117 -32.19 4.38 3.80
CA LYS A 117 -33.48 4.98 4.16
C LYS A 117 -33.33 5.52 5.58
N LYS A 118 -33.03 6.81 5.73
CA LYS A 118 -33.17 7.46 7.04
C LYS A 118 -34.62 7.26 7.48
N ALA A 119 -34.82 6.61 8.63
CA ALA A 119 -36.12 6.49 9.25
C ALA A 119 -36.75 7.89 9.32
N ALA A 120 -37.95 8.03 8.76
CA ALA A 120 -38.71 9.26 8.77
C ALA A 120 -39.06 9.63 10.22
N SER A 121 -38.23 10.45 10.87
CA SER A 121 -38.70 11.27 11.98
C SER A 121 -39.42 12.47 11.36
N GLY A 122 -40.74 12.49 11.54
CA GLY A 122 -41.60 13.51 10.97
C GLY A 122 -41.19 14.91 11.42
N LYS A 123 -40.82 15.74 10.45
CA LYS A 123 -41.03 17.18 10.52
C LYS A 123 -41.57 17.64 9.18
N LYS A 124 -42.87 17.98 9.17
CA LYS A 124 -43.51 18.72 8.07
C LYS A 124 -42.81 20.07 7.93
N GLN A 125 -42.24 20.34 6.77
CA GLN A 125 -42.10 21.69 6.26
C GLN A 125 -42.29 21.67 4.73
N SER A 126 -43.20 22.54 4.30
CA SER A 126 -43.77 22.69 2.97
C SER A 126 -42.88 23.62 2.10
N PRO A 127 -43.23 23.88 0.82
CA PRO A 127 -42.35 23.72 -0.32
C PRO A 127 -41.68 25.02 -0.78
N LEU A 128 -40.76 24.88 -1.75
CA LEU A 128 -40.09 25.92 -2.57
C LEU A 128 -38.66 26.24 -2.14
N SER A 129 -37.71 25.55 -2.78
CA SER A 129 -36.41 26.09 -3.19
C SER A 129 -35.87 25.26 -4.36
N PRO A 130 -35.16 25.90 -5.31
CA PRO A 130 -35.14 25.50 -6.71
C PRO A 130 -34.26 24.26 -6.95
N MET A 131 -34.62 23.52 -8.00
CA MET A 131 -33.89 22.36 -8.50
C MET A 131 -32.42 22.73 -8.76
N SER A 132 -31.52 22.28 -7.90
CA SER A 132 -30.09 22.27 -8.19
C SER A 132 -29.82 21.32 -9.35
N PRO A 133 -28.98 21.70 -10.32
CA PRO A 133 -28.87 20.99 -11.59
C PRO A 133 -28.31 19.59 -11.36
N MET A 134 -28.90 18.60 -12.03
CA MET A 134 -28.34 17.27 -12.18
C MET A 134 -26.91 17.39 -12.72
N SER A 135 -25.93 17.18 -11.84
CA SER A 135 -24.52 17.14 -12.22
C SER A 135 -24.29 15.86 -13.02
N SER A 136 -24.14 16.03 -14.33
CA SER A 136 -23.87 15.02 -15.36
C SER A 136 -22.44 14.46 -15.29
N LYS A 137 -21.95 14.12 -14.09
CA LYS A 137 -20.69 13.38 -13.98
C LYS A 137 -20.98 11.91 -14.26
N SER A 138 -20.42 11.40 -15.35
CA SER A 138 -20.33 9.97 -15.65
C SER A 138 -19.92 9.21 -14.38
N PRO A 139 -20.53 8.06 -14.05
CA PRO A 139 -20.18 7.26 -12.87
C PRO A 139 -18.69 6.93 -12.76
N ARG A 140 -17.93 7.04 -13.86
CA ARG A 140 -16.52 6.65 -13.95
C ARG A 140 -15.54 7.61 -13.24
N ASP A 141 -15.92 8.86 -12.96
CA ASP A 141 -15.02 9.88 -12.37
C ASP A 141 -15.36 10.24 -10.91
N ARG A 142 -16.15 9.40 -10.23
CA ARG A 142 -16.48 9.62 -8.83
C ARG A 142 -15.31 9.21 -7.93
N VAL A 143 -14.87 10.11 -7.05
CA VAL A 143 -13.96 9.76 -5.95
C VAL A 143 -14.71 8.84 -5.00
N VAL A 144 -14.17 7.63 -4.80
CA VAL A 144 -14.72 6.65 -3.86
C VAL A 144 -14.04 6.84 -2.51
N THR A 145 -14.83 6.96 -1.45
CA THR A 145 -14.33 7.10 -0.08
C THR A 145 -14.86 5.99 0.81
N TYR A 146 -14.37 5.91 2.05
CA TYR A 146 -14.86 4.91 3.01
C TYR A 146 -16.36 5.04 3.28
N GLU A 147 -16.94 6.24 3.16
CA GLU A 147 -18.37 6.48 3.35
C GLU A 147 -19.24 5.62 2.41
N ASP A 148 -18.74 5.27 1.22
CA ASP A 148 -19.44 4.38 0.30
C ASP A 148 -19.56 2.93 0.81
N PHE A 149 -18.72 2.55 1.77
CA PHE A 149 -18.65 1.21 2.36
C PHE A 149 -19.29 1.13 3.75
N ARG A 150 -19.80 2.25 4.30
CA ARG A 150 -20.49 2.25 5.60
C ARG A 150 -21.70 1.33 5.66
N CYS A 151 -22.39 1.15 4.53
CA CYS A 151 -23.52 0.22 4.42
C CYS A 151 -23.18 -1.25 4.72
N PHE A 152 -21.89 -1.57 4.91
CA PHE A 152 -21.41 -2.89 5.33
C PHE A 152 -20.97 -2.97 6.79
N GLU A 153 -21.02 -1.88 7.57
CA GLU A 153 -20.61 -1.88 8.98
C GLU A 153 -21.47 -2.82 9.85
N ASP A 154 -22.76 -2.93 9.53
CA ASP A 154 -23.71 -3.82 10.23
C ASP A 154 -23.58 -5.31 9.84
N ARG A 155 -22.68 -5.64 8.90
CA ARG A 155 -22.46 -7.03 8.47
C ARG A 155 -21.56 -7.75 9.46
N THR A 156 -21.60 -9.09 9.42
CA THR A 156 -20.75 -9.91 10.27
C THR A 156 -19.27 -9.61 10.03
N PRO A 157 -18.40 -9.80 11.05
CA PRO A 157 -16.96 -9.57 10.89
C PRO A 157 -16.36 -10.33 9.70
N GLU A 158 -16.83 -11.53 9.40
CA GLU A 158 -16.35 -12.38 8.32
C GLU A 158 -16.70 -11.79 6.94
N VAL A 159 -17.88 -11.19 6.80
CA VAL A 159 -18.28 -10.47 5.58
C VAL A 159 -17.44 -9.20 5.42
N ARG A 160 -17.26 -8.44 6.50
CA ARG A 160 -16.44 -7.22 6.50
C ARG A 160 -14.98 -7.53 6.13
N ALA A 161 -14.40 -8.58 6.70
CA ALA A 161 -13.07 -9.05 6.35
C ALA A 161 -12.96 -9.40 4.85
N ASN A 162 -13.92 -10.13 4.30
CA ASN A 162 -13.96 -10.45 2.87
C ASN A 162 -14.08 -9.22 1.94
N ILE A 163 -14.85 -8.21 2.35
CA ILE A 163 -14.92 -6.91 1.66
C ILE A 163 -13.54 -6.25 1.65
N ILE A 164 -12.87 -6.18 2.81
CA ILE A 164 -11.55 -5.55 2.93
C ILE A 164 -10.49 -6.32 2.13
N ILE A 165 -10.49 -7.66 2.17
CA ILE A 165 -9.65 -8.51 1.32
C ILE A 165 -9.85 -8.16 -0.17
N SER A 166 -11.10 -7.98 -0.60
CA SER A 166 -11.42 -7.60 -1.99
C SER A 166 -10.91 -6.21 -2.36
N LEU A 167 -10.86 -5.28 -1.40
CA LEU A 167 -10.26 -3.95 -1.59
C LEU A 167 -8.73 -4.04 -1.65
N ILE A 168 -8.09 -4.76 -0.72
CA ILE A 168 -6.64 -4.96 -0.69
C ILE A 168 -6.14 -5.58 -2.00
N LYS A 169 -6.80 -6.65 -2.49
CA LYS A 169 -6.45 -7.28 -3.77
C LYS A 169 -6.51 -6.31 -4.96
N GLN A 170 -7.49 -5.40 -4.97
CA GLN A 170 -7.57 -4.37 -6.01
C GLN A 170 -6.44 -3.35 -5.89
N THR A 171 -6.12 -2.93 -4.67
CA THR A 171 -5.00 -2.02 -4.42
C THR A 171 -3.68 -2.66 -4.86
N ASN A 172 -3.42 -3.90 -4.46
CA ASN A 172 -2.23 -4.66 -4.87
C ASN A 172 -2.15 -4.79 -6.39
N TYR A 173 -3.25 -5.07 -7.08
CA TYR A 173 -3.26 -5.12 -8.54
C TYR A 173 -2.83 -3.79 -9.21
N LEU A 174 -3.23 -2.65 -8.64
CA LEU A 174 -2.83 -1.34 -9.14
C LEU A 174 -1.36 -1.04 -8.84
N LEU A 175 -0.90 -1.41 -7.64
CA LEU A 175 0.50 -1.28 -7.26
C LEU A 175 1.40 -2.15 -8.15
N ASP A 176 1.02 -3.40 -8.42
CA ASP A 176 1.76 -4.29 -9.33
C ASP A 176 1.88 -3.68 -10.73
N ARG A 177 0.81 -3.10 -11.26
CA ARG A 177 0.84 -2.38 -12.55
C ARG A 177 1.77 -1.16 -12.51
N GLN A 178 1.73 -0.40 -11.41
CA GLN A 178 2.59 0.77 -11.23
C GLN A 178 4.06 0.36 -11.13
N ILE A 179 4.39 -0.67 -10.34
CA ILE A 179 5.73 -1.23 -10.16
C ILE A 179 6.29 -1.68 -11.51
N ARG A 180 5.55 -2.51 -12.27
CA ARG A 180 6.00 -2.98 -13.60
C ARG A 180 6.33 -1.83 -14.53
N LYS A 181 5.48 -0.80 -14.56
CA LYS A 181 5.71 0.38 -15.39
C LYS A 181 6.96 1.15 -14.95
N LEU A 182 7.17 1.29 -13.64
CA LEU A 182 8.36 1.95 -13.09
C LEU A 182 9.64 1.14 -13.40
N GLU A 183 9.58 -0.18 -13.29
CA GLU A 183 10.68 -1.09 -13.65
C GLU A 183 11.04 -0.98 -15.13
N GLU A 184 10.05 -1.02 -16.03
CA GLU A 184 10.28 -0.85 -17.48
C GLU A 184 10.96 0.49 -17.80
N ILE A 185 10.49 1.57 -17.17
CA ILE A 185 11.08 2.91 -17.33
C ILE A 185 12.49 2.97 -16.76
N PHE A 186 12.72 2.33 -15.60
CA PHE A 186 14.02 2.27 -14.96
C PHE A 186 15.04 1.51 -15.80
N LEU A 187 14.64 0.37 -16.39
CA LEU A 187 15.48 -0.42 -17.29
C LEU A 187 15.85 0.34 -18.57
N LYS A 188 14.90 1.10 -19.15
CA LYS A 188 15.13 1.87 -20.39
C LYS A 188 15.97 3.11 -20.17
N GLU A 189 15.67 3.89 -19.14
CA GLU A 189 16.21 5.25 -18.98
C GLU A 189 17.24 5.37 -17.84
N GLY A 190 17.39 4.35 -16.99
CA GLY A 190 18.10 4.46 -15.72
C GLY A 190 17.40 5.38 -14.72
N GLY A 191 17.93 5.49 -13.50
CA GLY A 191 17.48 6.52 -12.57
C GLY A 191 18.04 7.91 -12.92
N LEU A 192 17.51 8.93 -12.26
CA LEU A 192 17.90 10.34 -12.47
C LEU A 192 19.38 10.57 -12.14
N ARG A 193 19.89 9.91 -11.09
CA ARG A 193 21.28 9.97 -10.67
C ARG A 193 22.20 9.32 -11.70
N GLU A 194 21.82 8.17 -12.23
CA GLU A 194 22.54 7.43 -13.26
C GLU A 194 22.59 8.23 -14.57
N ARG A 195 21.50 8.91 -14.93
CA ARG A 195 21.48 9.84 -16.07
C ARG A 195 22.35 11.05 -15.83
N MET A 196 22.32 11.67 -14.65
CA MET A 196 23.20 12.79 -14.31
C MET A 196 24.67 12.38 -14.36
N THR A 197 25.05 11.25 -13.77
CA THR A 197 26.42 10.72 -13.85
C THR A 197 26.83 10.42 -15.30
N ARG A 198 25.94 9.85 -16.12
CA ARG A 198 26.20 9.59 -17.54
C ARG A 198 26.37 10.89 -18.34
N SER A 199 25.56 11.91 -18.07
CA SER A 199 25.67 13.23 -18.71
C SER A 199 26.92 14.00 -18.27
N LEU A 200 27.27 13.95 -16.98
CA LEU A 200 28.49 14.55 -16.44
C LEU A 200 29.75 13.86 -16.97
N GLY A 201 29.75 12.52 -17.07
CA GLY A 201 30.82 11.76 -17.72
C GLY A 201 30.95 12.06 -19.21
N ARG A 202 29.84 12.35 -19.91
CA ARG A 202 29.86 12.81 -21.32
C ARG A 202 30.48 14.20 -21.47
N LEU A 203 30.28 15.10 -20.51
CA LEU A 203 30.85 16.44 -20.52
C LEU A 203 32.37 16.46 -20.24
N GLN A 204 32.92 15.44 -19.58
CA GLN A 204 34.37 15.30 -19.35
C GLN A 204 35.14 14.76 -20.56
N LEU A 205 34.47 14.22 -21.58
CA LEU A 205 35.09 13.69 -22.80
C LEU A 205 35.11 14.68 -23.97
N ALA A 206 34.77 15.96 -23.75
CA ALA A 206 35.05 16.99 -24.73
C ALA A 206 36.57 17.20 -24.79
N PRO A 207 37.25 16.91 -25.91
CA PRO A 207 38.68 17.16 -26.01
C PRO A 207 38.89 18.66 -25.84
N SER A 208 39.54 19.05 -24.75
CA SER A 208 40.11 20.39 -24.64
C SER A 208 41.11 20.55 -25.77
N LEU A 209 40.80 21.43 -26.73
CA LEU A 209 41.77 21.95 -27.68
C LEU A 209 42.99 22.47 -26.88
N PRO A 210 44.22 22.06 -27.20
CA PRO A 210 45.37 22.50 -26.44
C PRO A 210 45.67 23.97 -26.78
N LEU A 211 45.37 24.87 -25.85
CA LEU A 211 45.95 26.20 -25.80
C LEU A 211 47.44 26.04 -25.48
N ARG A 212 48.26 26.12 -26.54
CA ARG A 212 49.72 26.05 -26.50
C ARG A 212 50.27 27.31 -25.81
N VAL A 213 50.54 27.23 -24.51
CA VAL A 213 51.39 28.21 -23.80
C VAL A 213 52.76 27.57 -23.59
N LYS A 214 53.76 28.10 -24.29
CA LYS A 214 55.19 27.83 -24.05
C LYS A 214 55.64 28.62 -22.82
N LEU A 215 56.39 27.97 -21.93
CA LEU A 215 57.40 28.47 -20.95
C LEU A 215 57.47 27.35 -19.90
N GLY A 216 58.58 26.69 -19.56
CA GLY A 216 59.97 27.09 -19.45
C GLY A 216 60.45 26.32 -18.21
N ALA A 217 61.44 25.45 -18.38
CA ALA A 217 61.89 24.49 -17.38
C ALA A 217 62.51 25.16 -16.13
N THR A 218 62.36 24.51 -14.96
CA THR A 218 63.45 24.30 -14.00
C THR A 218 63.11 23.17 -13.03
N CYS A 219 64.12 22.33 -12.80
CA CYS A 219 64.15 21.16 -11.94
C CYS A 219 64.15 21.53 -10.45
N PHE A 220 63.52 20.70 -9.61
CA PHE A 220 64.01 20.45 -8.25
C PHE A 220 63.75 18.99 -7.88
N SER A 221 64.83 18.28 -7.58
CA SER A 221 64.87 16.94 -7.01
C SER A 221 64.98 17.07 -5.50
N ALA A 222 64.24 16.26 -4.73
CA ALA A 222 64.62 15.89 -3.37
C ALA A 222 63.95 14.56 -3.01
N ALA A 223 64.79 13.62 -2.62
CA ALA A 223 64.48 12.25 -2.22
C ALA A 223 64.05 12.16 -0.75
N TYR A 224 63.17 11.21 -0.40
CA TYR A 224 63.31 10.32 0.78
C TYR A 224 62.30 9.15 0.74
N LEU A 225 62.79 7.93 0.93
CA LEU A 225 62.07 6.65 1.17
C LEU A 225 62.24 6.27 2.67
N PRO A 226 61.79 5.11 3.17
CA PRO A 226 60.43 4.54 3.24
C PRO A 226 60.05 4.16 4.69
N GLY A 227 58.82 3.69 4.94
CA GLY A 227 58.42 3.13 6.24
C GLY A 227 57.26 2.14 6.09
N ALA A 228 57.59 0.86 6.22
CA ALA A 228 56.66 -0.26 6.30
C ALA A 228 55.94 -0.28 7.66
N ASP A 229 54.68 -0.70 7.71
CA ASP A 229 54.34 -1.83 8.60
C ASP A 229 53.00 -2.48 8.24
N SER A 230 53.00 -3.80 8.30
CA SER A 230 51.90 -4.70 7.98
C SER A 230 51.62 -5.55 9.22
N GLY A 231 50.46 -5.36 9.85
CA GLY A 231 50.01 -6.15 11.00
C GLY A 231 48.55 -6.61 10.84
N PRO A 232 48.19 -7.83 11.28
CA PRO A 232 46.97 -8.51 10.85
C PRO A 232 45.72 -8.12 11.67
N ARG A 233 44.55 -8.23 11.04
CA ARG A 233 43.23 -8.13 11.68
C ARG A 233 42.83 -9.46 12.31
N PRO A 234 42.21 -9.51 13.50
CA PRO A 234 41.55 -10.72 13.99
C PRO A 234 40.08 -10.82 13.54
N ALA A 235 39.64 -12.07 13.38
CA ALA A 235 38.32 -12.53 12.94
C ALA A 235 37.23 -12.40 14.03
N PRO A 236 35.93 -12.48 13.68
CA PRO A 236 34.84 -12.32 14.65
C PRO A 236 34.49 -13.62 15.38
N SER A 237 34.16 -13.51 16.67
CA SER A 237 33.61 -14.58 17.49
C SER A 237 32.08 -14.44 17.66
N ARG A 238 31.38 -15.57 17.49
CA ARG A 238 30.01 -15.89 17.93
C ARG A 238 30.03 -17.38 18.32
N PRO A 239 29.05 -17.95 19.06
CA PRO A 239 28.03 -17.38 19.94
C PRO A 239 27.92 -18.13 21.31
N ARG A 240 27.14 -17.60 22.25
CA ARG A 240 26.41 -18.34 23.32
C ARG A 240 25.07 -17.63 23.47
N GLY A 241 23.89 -18.24 23.48
CA GLY A 241 23.49 -19.50 24.07
C GLY A 241 22.40 -19.16 25.09
N ALA A 242 21.13 -19.18 24.68
CA ALA A 242 19.99 -19.10 25.60
C ALA A 242 18.82 -19.89 25.01
N ARG A 243 18.76 -21.17 25.39
CA ARG A 243 17.56 -21.99 25.31
C ARG A 243 16.54 -21.40 26.27
N ARG A 244 15.30 -21.19 25.82
CA ARG A 244 14.15 -21.11 26.69
C ARG A 244 13.11 -22.12 26.23
N ASP A 245 12.87 -23.06 27.13
CA ASP A 245 11.74 -23.97 27.17
C ASP A 245 10.43 -23.23 26.93
N TRP A 246 9.58 -23.80 26.07
CA TRP A 246 8.14 -23.56 26.13
C TRP A 246 7.45 -24.89 26.35
N GLY A 247 6.91 -25.00 27.56
CA GLY A 247 6.18 -26.14 28.05
C GLY A 247 4.93 -26.42 27.22
N ARG A 248 4.72 -27.73 27.10
CA ARG A 248 3.53 -28.44 26.64
C ARG A 248 2.28 -27.99 27.41
N ALA A 249 1.22 -27.60 26.70
CA ALA A 249 -0.14 -27.58 27.23
C ALA A 249 -1.10 -28.20 26.20
N SER A 250 -2.01 -29.00 26.72
CA SER A 250 -2.76 -30.06 26.07
C SER A 250 -4.20 -29.62 25.77
N ARG A 251 -4.72 -30.09 24.62
CA ARG A 251 -6.11 -30.53 24.28
C ARG A 251 -7.29 -29.69 24.80
N ARG A 252 -8.20 -29.34 23.88
CA ARG A 252 -9.56 -29.94 23.78
C ARG A 252 -10.33 -29.44 22.56
N SER A 253 -11.01 -30.40 21.93
CA SER A 253 -12.03 -30.25 20.88
C SER A 253 -13.20 -29.37 21.32
N ALA A 254 -13.83 -28.69 20.36
CA ALA A 254 -15.29 -28.66 20.26
C ALA A 254 -15.71 -28.35 18.81
N VAL A 255 -16.47 -29.30 18.26
CA VAL A 255 -17.17 -29.27 16.98
C VAL A 255 -18.35 -28.31 17.10
N TRP A 256 -18.46 -27.31 16.24
CA TRP A 256 -19.73 -26.65 15.90
C TRP A 256 -19.75 -26.34 14.40
N SER A 257 -20.38 -27.26 13.67
CA SER A 257 -21.02 -26.97 12.39
C SER A 257 -22.16 -25.98 12.63
N LEU A 258 -22.28 -24.94 11.79
CA LEU A 258 -23.54 -24.48 11.19
C LEU A 258 -23.24 -23.34 10.21
N ASN A 259 -23.63 -23.59 8.97
CA ASN A 259 -23.42 -22.79 7.77
C ASN A 259 -24.54 -21.74 7.64
N PRO A 260 -24.24 -20.43 7.45
CA PRO A 260 -25.24 -19.46 7.00
C PRO A 260 -24.83 -18.83 5.65
N ARG A 261 -24.70 -19.65 4.60
CA ARG A 261 -24.84 -19.17 3.21
C ARG A 261 -26.32 -18.84 2.95
N THR A 262 -26.79 -17.66 3.33
CA THR A 262 -28.02 -17.03 2.79
C THR A 262 -28.23 -15.67 3.44
N PHE A 263 -27.56 -14.59 3.01
CA PHE A 263 -28.04 -13.22 3.34
C PHE A 263 -27.47 -12.15 2.41
N PHE A 264 -27.51 -12.39 1.10
CA PHE A 264 -27.30 -11.31 0.13
C PHE A 264 -28.30 -11.45 -1.01
N LEU A 265 -29.24 -10.50 -1.03
CA LEU A 265 -30.09 -10.06 -2.16
C LEU A 265 -31.48 -10.70 -2.25
N GLN A 266 -32.46 -10.06 -1.60
CA GLN A 266 -33.74 -9.83 -2.25
C GLN A 266 -33.75 -8.39 -2.81
N PRO A 267 -34.04 -8.17 -4.10
CA PRO A 267 -34.40 -6.84 -4.60
C PRO A 267 -35.80 -6.46 -4.06
N PRO A 268 -36.11 -5.17 -3.88
CA PRO A 268 -37.49 -4.77 -3.60
C PRO A 268 -38.36 -5.07 -4.81
N GLU A 269 -39.58 -5.54 -4.55
CA GLU A 269 -40.69 -5.61 -5.51
C GLU A 269 -40.98 -4.25 -6.16
#